data_AF-A0A1J3E135-F1
#
_entry.id   AF-A0A1J3E135-F1
#
_cell.length_a   1.000
_cell.length_b   1.000
_cell.length_c   1.000
_cell.angle_alpha   90.00
_cell.angle_beta   90.00
_cell.angle_gamma   90.00
#
_symmetry.space_group_name_H-M   'P 1'
#
loop_
_entity.id
_entity.type
_entity.pdbx_description
1 polymer ?
#
loop_
_entity_poly.entity_id
_entity_poly.type
_entity_poly.pdbx_seq_one_letter_code
_entity_poly.pdbx_strand_id
1 'polypeptide(L)'
;LQLEGEDAYQSFQRTIESVNVVISTYEDVALGDVQVYPSNGTVAFGSGLHGWGFTLTRFADLYASKFGVSREKMMKKMWGDNFFDQKAKKWVKKGGAGIKRGFVQYVFDPIKQMFNSIMNGEKAKYEKMITMLQIPLTNEEKDQEGKVLLKSVMRKWLPAADALLEMIVLHLPSPVKAQKYRVDTLYEGPADDECANAIRACDPEGPLMLYISKMVPTSE
;
A
#
# COMPACT_ATOMS: atom_id res chain seq x y z
N LEU A 1 -7.74 13.08 -10.85
CA LEU A 1 -8.77 12.06 -10.58
C LEU A 1 -10.04 12.35 -11.39
N GLN A 2 -9.93 12.36 -12.73
CA GLN A 2 -11.10 12.62 -13.60
C GLN A 2 -11.76 11.36 -14.14
N LEU A 3 -11.15 10.19 -13.92
CA LEU A 3 -11.75 8.91 -14.28
C LEU A 3 -12.95 8.59 -13.38
N GLU A 4 -13.90 7.83 -13.94
CA GLU A 4 -14.90 7.15 -13.14
C GLU A 4 -14.30 6.00 -12.34
N GLY A 5 -14.94 5.65 -11.23
CA GLY A 5 -14.35 4.75 -10.25
C GLY A 5 -14.07 3.35 -10.79
N GLU A 6 -14.97 2.82 -11.62
CA GLU A 6 -14.76 1.51 -12.25
C GLU A 6 -13.62 1.57 -13.28
N ASP A 7 -13.54 2.62 -14.09
CA ASP A 7 -12.44 2.78 -15.07
C ASP A 7 -11.07 2.88 -14.38
N ALA A 8 -11.01 3.63 -13.27
CA ALA A 8 -9.80 3.72 -12.46
C ALA A 8 -9.42 2.35 -11.87
N TYR A 9 -10.38 1.63 -11.30
CA TYR A 9 -10.15 0.28 -10.77
C TYR A 9 -9.64 -0.68 -11.85
N GLN A 10 -10.29 -0.72 -13.01
CA GLN A 10 -9.90 -1.58 -14.13
C GLN A 10 -8.50 -1.24 -14.65
N SER A 11 -8.14 0.04 -14.69
CA SER A 11 -6.78 0.47 -15.01
C SER A 11 -5.77 -0.06 -13.99
N PHE A 12 -6.04 0.10 -12.69
CA PHE A 12 -5.14 -0.41 -11.65
C PHE A 12 -5.00 -1.93 -11.69
N GLN A 13 -6.11 -2.65 -11.87
CA GLN A 13 -6.11 -4.09 -11.99
C GLN A 13 -5.23 -4.55 -13.15
N ARG A 14 -5.41 -4.00 -14.35
CA ARG A 14 -4.56 -4.34 -15.51
C ARG A 14 -3.08 -4.05 -15.28
N THR A 15 -2.75 -2.93 -14.61
CA THR A 15 -1.36 -2.62 -14.26
C THR A 15 -0.77 -3.66 -13.32
N ILE A 16 -1.50 -4.04 -12.26
CA ILE A 16 -1.06 -5.05 -11.30
C ILE A 16 -0.90 -6.42 -11.97
N GLU A 17 -1.86 -6.81 -12.82
CA GLU A 17 -1.78 -8.06 -13.59
C GLU A 17 -0.55 -8.07 -14.51
N SER A 18 -0.28 -6.98 -15.23
CA SER A 18 0.92 -6.86 -16.08
C SER A 18 2.22 -7.01 -15.28
N VAL A 19 2.30 -6.40 -14.09
CA VAL A 19 3.44 -6.58 -13.18
C VAL A 19 3.57 -8.04 -12.74
N ASN A 20 2.46 -8.69 -12.39
CA ASN A 20 2.46 -10.10 -11.97
C ASN A 20 2.84 -11.06 -13.10
N VAL A 21 2.53 -10.74 -14.35
CA VAL A 21 2.99 -11.50 -15.52
C VAL A 21 4.52 -11.46 -15.59
N VAL A 22 5.13 -10.28 -15.45
CA VAL A 22 6.60 -10.17 -15.43
C VAL A 22 7.19 -10.90 -14.22
N ILE A 23 6.61 -10.76 -13.02
CA ILE A 23 7.11 -11.46 -11.83
C ILE A 23 7.08 -12.98 -12.03
N SER A 24 6.01 -13.52 -12.62
CA SER A 24 5.88 -14.96 -12.86
C SER A 24 6.91 -15.54 -13.84
N THR A 25 7.66 -14.72 -14.59
CA THR A 25 8.76 -15.22 -15.43
C THR A 25 10.07 -15.42 -14.67
N TYR A 26 10.15 -15.02 -13.40
CA TYR A 26 11.36 -15.05 -12.56
C TYR A 26 11.12 -15.81 -11.25
N GLU A 27 10.48 -16.98 -11.32
CA GLU A 27 10.24 -17.81 -10.14
C GLU A 27 11.55 -18.32 -9.53
N ASP A 28 11.66 -18.19 -8.21
CA ASP A 28 12.74 -18.75 -7.40
C ASP A 28 12.11 -19.55 -6.25
N VAL A 29 12.45 -20.84 -6.17
CA VAL A 29 11.91 -21.76 -5.16
C VAL A 29 12.20 -21.27 -3.73
N ALA A 30 13.33 -20.61 -3.50
CA ALA A 30 13.70 -20.08 -2.19
C ALA A 30 12.90 -18.82 -1.80
N LEU A 31 12.42 -18.06 -2.79
CA LEU A 31 11.60 -16.87 -2.57
C LEU A 31 10.10 -17.19 -2.48
N GLY A 32 9.66 -18.27 -3.12
CA GLY A 32 8.25 -18.65 -3.20
C GLY A 32 7.43 -17.69 -4.06
N ASP A 33 6.14 -17.56 -3.76
CA ASP A 33 5.26 -16.63 -4.47
C ASP A 33 5.56 -15.17 -4.06
N VAL A 34 6.10 -14.42 -5.01
CA VAL A 34 6.43 -12.99 -4.88
C VAL A 34 5.51 -12.10 -5.72
N GLN A 35 4.41 -12.64 -6.24
CA GLN A 35 3.39 -11.83 -6.93
C GLN A 35 2.72 -10.84 -5.96
N VAL A 36 2.25 -9.73 -6.51
CA VAL A 36 1.72 -8.60 -5.74
C VAL A 36 0.20 -8.51 -5.84
N TYR A 37 -0.44 -8.29 -4.70
CA TYR A 37 -1.90 -8.25 -4.56
C TYR A 37 -2.30 -7.18 -3.54
N PRO A 38 -3.16 -6.21 -3.94
CA PRO A 38 -3.67 -5.21 -3.00
C PRO A 38 -4.39 -5.82 -1.79
N SER A 39 -5.11 -6.93 -2.00
CA SER A 39 -5.79 -7.67 -0.94
C SER A 39 -4.86 -8.27 0.11
N ASN A 40 -3.58 -8.41 -0.22
CA ASN A 40 -2.54 -8.95 0.67
C ASN A 40 -1.65 -7.84 1.26
N GLY A 41 -1.87 -6.57 0.89
CA GLY A 41 -1.09 -5.44 1.38
C GLY A 41 0.20 -5.16 0.59
N THR A 42 0.55 -5.98 -0.41
CA THR A 42 1.81 -5.86 -1.17
C THR A 42 1.75 -4.81 -2.29
N VAL A 43 0.66 -4.03 -2.38
CA VAL A 43 0.49 -2.94 -3.35
C VAL A 43 0.00 -1.70 -2.63
N ALA A 44 0.70 -0.59 -2.85
CA ALA A 44 0.26 0.75 -2.49
C ALA A 44 -0.18 1.54 -3.72
N PHE A 45 -1.14 2.43 -3.53
CA PHE A 45 -1.64 3.38 -4.52
C PHE A 45 -1.34 4.79 -4.03
N GLY A 46 -0.94 5.70 -4.90
CA GLY A 46 -0.68 7.07 -4.47
C GLY A 46 0.01 7.92 -5.52
N SER A 47 0.51 9.07 -5.07
CA SER A 47 1.27 10.01 -5.86
C SER A 47 2.50 10.48 -5.07
N GLY A 48 3.68 10.03 -5.51
CA GLY A 48 4.95 10.49 -4.94
C GLY A 48 5.14 12.00 -5.07
N LEU A 49 4.72 12.59 -6.20
CA LEU A 49 4.78 14.04 -6.43
C LEU A 49 3.97 14.84 -5.40
N HIS A 50 2.84 14.30 -4.94
CA HIS A 50 1.98 14.97 -3.97
C HIS A 50 2.20 14.50 -2.53
N GLY A 51 2.99 13.44 -2.33
CA GLY A 51 3.38 12.93 -1.01
C GLY A 51 2.27 12.18 -0.28
N TRP A 52 1.31 11.61 -1.01
CA TRP A 52 0.24 10.80 -0.41
C TRP A 52 0.19 9.42 -1.06
N GLY A 53 -0.19 8.42 -0.28
CA GLY A 53 -0.35 7.04 -0.71
C GLY A 53 -0.98 6.18 0.36
N PHE A 54 -1.49 5.03 -0.04
CA PHE A 54 -2.21 4.10 0.82
C PHE A 54 -2.11 2.67 0.31
N THR A 55 -2.17 1.72 1.23
CA THR A 55 -2.51 0.32 0.96
C THR A 55 -3.98 0.10 1.37
N LEU A 56 -4.54 -1.07 1.07
CA LEU A 56 -5.91 -1.38 1.50
C LEU A 56 -6.07 -1.53 3.02
N THR A 57 -4.97 -1.68 3.78
CA THR A 57 -5.02 -1.82 5.25
C THR A 57 -5.69 -0.61 5.89
N ARG A 58 -5.35 0.60 5.43
CA ARG A 58 -5.85 1.88 5.97
C ARG A 58 -7.36 1.98 5.87
N PHE A 59 -7.91 1.63 4.71
CA PHE A 59 -9.34 1.61 4.52
C PHE A 59 -9.98 0.41 5.22
N ALA A 60 -9.31 -0.74 5.25
CA ALA A 60 -9.80 -1.89 6.00
C ALA A 60 -9.97 -1.57 7.48
N ASP A 61 -9.04 -0.87 8.12
CA ASP A 61 -9.16 -0.45 9.53
C ASP A 61 -10.34 0.52 9.76
N LEU A 62 -10.58 1.44 8.82
CA LEU A 62 -11.71 2.37 8.89
C LEU A 62 -13.07 1.65 8.84
N TYR A 63 -13.17 0.56 8.08
CA TYR A 63 -14.46 -0.07 7.78
C TYR A 63 -14.67 -1.45 8.44
N ALA A 64 -13.62 -2.15 8.87
CA ALA A 64 -13.69 -3.49 9.45
C ALA A 64 -14.70 -3.56 10.62
N SER A 65 -14.59 -2.63 11.58
CA SER A 65 -15.50 -2.54 12.71
C SER A 65 -16.95 -2.25 12.29
N LYS A 66 -17.15 -1.43 11.25
CA LYS A 66 -18.49 -1.11 10.72
C LYS A 66 -19.17 -2.32 10.08
N PHE A 67 -18.39 -3.21 9.48
CA PHE A 67 -18.90 -4.45 8.85
C PHE A 67 -18.86 -5.66 9.77
N GLY A 68 -18.30 -5.54 10.99
CA GLY A 68 -18.15 -6.66 11.92
C GLY A 68 -17.24 -7.77 11.38
N VAL A 69 -16.21 -7.42 10.61
CA VAL A 69 -15.25 -8.37 10.02
C VAL A 69 -13.81 -8.02 10.42
N SER A 70 -12.87 -8.96 10.31
CA SER A 70 -11.45 -8.66 10.51
C SER A 70 -10.90 -7.77 9.39
N ARG A 71 -9.81 -7.05 9.68
CA ARG A 71 -9.06 -6.24 8.71
C ARG A 71 -8.73 -7.03 7.43
N GLU A 72 -8.17 -8.22 7.58
CA GLU A 72 -7.79 -9.10 6.46
C GLU A 72 -9.00 -9.48 5.60
N LYS A 73 -10.13 -9.83 6.23
CA LYS A 73 -11.37 -10.12 5.50
C LYS A 73 -11.87 -8.87 4.77
N MET A 74 -11.77 -7.70 5.39
CA MET A 74 -12.17 -6.44 4.77
C MET A 74 -11.27 -6.09 3.56
N MET A 75 -9.95 -6.26 3.66
CA MET A 75 -9.03 -6.08 2.53
C MET A 75 -9.40 -6.99 1.35
N LYS A 76 -9.71 -8.26 1.61
CA LYS A 76 -10.19 -9.20 0.58
C LYS A 76 -11.54 -8.80 -0.04
N LYS A 77 -12.40 -8.08 0.70
CA LYS A 77 -13.66 -7.54 0.20
C LYS A 77 -13.49 -6.23 -0.60
N MET A 78 -12.41 -5.50 -0.35
CA MET A 78 -12.13 -4.24 -1.02
C MET A 78 -11.47 -4.40 -2.39
N TRP A 79 -11.05 -5.60 -2.80
CA TRP A 79 -10.42 -5.84 -4.09
C TRP A 79 -11.10 -6.98 -4.86
N GLY A 80 -10.93 -7.02 -6.18
CA GLY A 80 -11.52 -8.05 -7.04
C GLY A 80 -13.02 -7.88 -7.25
N ASP A 81 -13.68 -8.96 -7.67
CA ASP A 81 -15.13 -9.04 -7.88
C ASP A 81 -15.89 -9.16 -6.56
N ASN A 82 -15.77 -8.14 -5.73
CA ASN A 82 -16.53 -7.96 -4.52
C ASN A 82 -17.27 -6.63 -4.61
N PHE A 83 -18.58 -6.67 -4.40
CA PHE A 83 -19.46 -5.51 -4.47
C PHE A 83 -20.33 -5.47 -3.23
N PHE A 84 -20.76 -4.29 -2.79
CA PHE A 84 -21.64 -4.17 -1.63
C PHE A 84 -23.01 -3.64 -2.03
N ASP A 85 -24.04 -4.45 -1.82
CA ASP A 85 -25.42 -4.05 -1.98
C ASP A 85 -25.85 -3.30 -0.71
N GLN A 86 -26.01 -1.97 -0.81
CA GLN A 86 -26.44 -1.14 0.32
C GLN A 86 -27.87 -1.44 0.77
N LYS A 87 -28.76 -1.86 -0.15
CA LYS A 87 -30.16 -2.16 0.18
C LYS A 87 -30.25 -3.47 0.94
N ALA A 88 -29.58 -4.51 0.45
CA ALA A 88 -29.54 -5.81 1.09
C ALA A 88 -28.48 -5.90 2.22
N LYS A 89 -27.67 -4.87 2.42
CA LYS A 89 -26.55 -4.78 3.38
C LYS A 89 -25.61 -5.99 3.33
N LYS A 90 -25.30 -6.48 2.12
CA LYS A 90 -24.50 -7.69 1.93
C LYS A 90 -23.47 -7.56 0.81
N TRP A 91 -22.39 -8.32 0.96
CA TRP A 91 -21.40 -8.48 -0.10
C TRP A 91 -21.90 -9.46 -1.15
N VAL A 92 -21.77 -9.09 -2.42
CA VAL A 92 -22.13 -9.90 -3.59
C VAL A 92 -20.95 -10.00 -4.55
N LYS A 93 -20.96 -11.02 -5.42
CA LYS A 93 -19.89 -11.31 -6.39
C LYS A 93 -20.13 -10.75 -7.79
N LYS A 94 -21.32 -10.22 -8.04
CA LYS A 94 -21.68 -9.59 -9.32
C LYS A 94 -22.15 -8.17 -9.04
N GLY A 95 -21.67 -7.24 -9.87
CA GLY A 95 -22.21 -5.89 -9.91
C GLY A 95 -23.64 -5.86 -10.43
N GLY A 96 -24.24 -4.67 -10.42
CA GLY A 96 -25.59 -4.43 -10.91
C GLY A 96 -25.93 -2.95 -10.82
N ALA A 97 -27.11 -2.57 -11.30
CA ALA A 97 -27.56 -1.18 -11.25
C ALA A 97 -27.56 -0.66 -9.79
N GLY A 98 -26.74 0.36 -9.51
CA GLY A 98 -26.58 0.93 -8.17
C GLY A 98 -25.70 0.13 -7.20
N ILE A 99 -25.12 -1.00 -7.63
CA ILE A 99 -24.21 -1.82 -6.82
C ILE A 99 -22.78 -1.56 -7.30
N LYS A 100 -21.99 -0.88 -6.47
CA LYS A 100 -20.59 -0.54 -6.78
C LYS A 100 -19.62 -1.57 -6.20
N ARG A 101 -18.47 -1.70 -6.86
CA ARG A 101 -17.36 -2.52 -6.40
C ARG A 101 -16.84 -2.00 -5.07
N GLY A 102 -16.38 -2.90 -4.20
CA GLY A 102 -15.87 -2.59 -2.87
C GLY A 102 -14.76 -1.54 -2.90
N PHE A 103 -13.77 -1.71 -3.79
CA PHE A 103 -12.71 -0.72 -3.99
C PHE A 103 -13.27 0.65 -4.33
N VAL A 104 -14.18 0.71 -5.31
CA VAL A 104 -14.74 1.97 -5.80
C VAL A 104 -15.49 2.67 -4.68
N GLN A 105 -16.40 1.96 -4.01
CA GLN A 105 -17.29 2.55 -3.04
C GLN A 105 -16.59 2.96 -1.73
N TYR A 106 -15.63 2.16 -1.25
CA TYR A 106 -15.05 2.35 0.08
C TYR A 106 -13.64 2.94 0.06
N VAL A 107 -12.99 3.03 -1.10
CA VAL A 107 -11.63 3.56 -1.23
C VAL A 107 -11.61 4.73 -2.20
N PHE A 108 -11.95 4.48 -3.46
CA PHE A 108 -11.81 5.49 -4.52
C PHE A 108 -12.79 6.65 -4.38
N ASP A 109 -14.08 6.37 -4.17
CA ASP A 109 -15.13 7.38 -4.06
C ASP A 109 -14.89 8.35 -2.89
N PRO A 110 -14.53 7.90 -1.66
CA PRO A 110 -14.15 8.80 -0.58
C PRO A 110 -12.98 9.73 -0.94
N ILE A 111 -11.94 9.21 -1.61
CA ILE A 111 -10.80 10.02 -2.06
C ILE A 111 -11.26 11.04 -3.11
N LYS A 112 -11.99 10.61 -4.14
CA LYS A 112 -12.51 11.48 -5.20
C LYS A 112 -13.43 12.56 -4.61
N GLN A 113 -14.25 12.21 -3.63
CA GLN A 113 -15.12 13.15 -2.93
C GLN A 113 -14.32 14.19 -2.13
N MET A 114 -13.28 13.79 -1.40
CA MET A 114 -12.39 14.72 -0.69
C MET A 114 -11.73 15.69 -1.68
N PHE A 115 -11.17 15.17 -2.78
CA PHE A 115 -10.58 15.98 -3.84
C PHE A 115 -11.57 17.00 -4.42
N ASN A 116 -12.73 16.53 -4.86
CA ASN A 116 -13.71 17.40 -5.52
C ASN A 116 -14.29 18.44 -4.58
N SER A 117 -14.61 18.05 -3.34
CA SER A 117 -15.17 18.99 -2.37
C SER A 117 -14.20 20.13 -2.04
N ILE A 118 -12.91 19.85 -1.85
CA ILE A 118 -11.89 20.89 -1.63
C ILE A 118 -11.71 21.76 -2.88
N MET A 119 -11.58 21.15 -4.06
CA MET A 119 -11.33 21.88 -5.31
C MET A 119 -12.51 22.74 -5.76
N ASN A 120 -13.73 22.35 -5.39
CA ASN A 120 -14.96 23.11 -5.68
C ASN A 120 -15.35 24.10 -4.57
N GLY A 121 -14.58 24.20 -3.49
CA GLY A 121 -14.89 25.09 -2.36
C GLY A 121 -16.10 24.66 -1.53
N GLU A 122 -16.47 23.38 -1.53
CA GLU A 122 -17.61 22.81 -0.78
C GLU A 122 -17.27 22.67 0.72
N LYS A 123 -17.06 23.79 1.42
CA LYS A 123 -16.53 23.88 2.79
C LYS A 123 -17.21 22.97 3.81
N ALA A 124 -18.53 23.08 3.92
CA ALA A 124 -19.31 22.26 4.85
C ALA A 124 -19.12 20.74 4.63
N LYS A 125 -18.84 20.32 3.40
CA LYS A 125 -18.68 18.90 3.06
C LYS A 125 -17.28 18.39 3.37
N TYR A 126 -16.24 19.09 2.95
CA TYR A 126 -14.88 18.64 3.25
C TYR A 126 -14.53 18.77 4.73
N GLU A 127 -15.02 19.80 5.45
CA GLU A 127 -14.80 19.94 6.90
C GLU A 127 -15.45 18.79 7.68
N LYS A 128 -16.66 18.37 7.26
CA LYS A 128 -17.33 17.19 7.81
C LYS A 128 -16.52 15.92 7.57
N MET A 129 -15.95 15.76 6.37
CA MET A 129 -15.10 14.60 6.06
C MET A 129 -13.79 14.62 6.86
N ILE A 130 -13.13 15.77 6.96
CA ILE A 130 -11.91 15.97 7.76
C ILE A 130 -12.15 15.60 9.22
N THR A 131 -13.28 16.03 9.78
CA THR A 131 -13.66 15.72 11.16
C THR A 131 -13.97 14.23 11.34
N MET A 132 -14.77 13.64 10.43
CA MET A 132 -15.15 12.23 10.48
C MET A 132 -13.95 11.28 10.35
N LEU A 133 -12.98 11.65 9.51
CA LEU A 133 -11.74 10.92 9.29
C LEU A 133 -10.63 11.28 10.28
N GLN A 134 -10.92 12.20 11.23
CA GLN A 134 -10.01 12.65 12.27
C GLN A 134 -8.66 13.16 11.73
N ILE A 135 -8.69 13.89 10.60
CA ILE A 135 -7.47 14.39 9.94
C ILE A 135 -6.93 15.60 10.73
N PRO A 136 -5.69 15.53 11.27
CA PRO A 136 -5.19 16.52 12.23
C PRO A 136 -4.62 17.77 11.54
N LEU A 137 -5.49 18.71 11.12
CA LEU A 137 -5.07 20.00 10.55
C LEU A 137 -4.75 21.06 11.62
N THR A 138 -3.69 21.84 11.40
CA THR A 138 -3.41 23.06 12.17
C THR A 138 -4.39 24.18 11.81
N ASN A 139 -4.44 25.25 12.59
CA ASN A 139 -5.29 26.40 12.26
C ASN A 139 -4.87 27.05 10.94
N GLU A 140 -3.57 27.23 10.73
CA GLU A 140 -3.01 27.76 9.48
C GLU A 140 -3.39 26.91 8.25
N GLU A 141 -3.43 25.59 8.39
CA GLU A 141 -3.84 24.70 7.30
C GLU A 141 -5.34 24.76 7.02
N LYS A 142 -6.17 25.00 8.04
CA LYS A 142 -7.63 25.16 7.86
C LYS A 142 -7.98 26.43 7.09
N ASP A 143 -7.12 27.44 7.16
CA ASP A 143 -7.27 28.70 6.43
C ASP A 143 -6.78 28.60 4.97
N GLN A 144 -6.15 27.48 4.58
CA GLN A 144 -5.74 27.23 3.20
C GLN A 144 -6.95 26.86 2.33
N GLU A 145 -6.81 27.06 1.02
CA GLU A 145 -7.84 26.70 0.05
C GLU A 145 -7.26 25.96 -1.17
N GLY A 146 -8.17 25.36 -1.94
CA GLY A 146 -7.87 24.70 -3.21
C GLY A 146 -6.74 23.68 -3.11
N LYS A 147 -5.75 23.80 -4.02
CA LYS A 147 -4.64 22.84 -4.14
C LYS A 147 -3.74 22.79 -2.89
N VAL A 148 -3.62 23.89 -2.14
CA VAL A 148 -2.75 23.94 -0.97
C VAL A 148 -3.38 23.14 0.16
N LEU A 149 -4.64 23.42 0.49
CA LEU A 149 -5.42 22.65 1.46
C LEU A 149 -5.47 21.16 1.09
N LEU A 150 -5.74 20.86 -0.19
CA LEU A 150 -5.81 19.48 -0.67
C LEU A 150 -4.51 18.71 -0.40
N LYS A 151 -3.34 19.32 -0.66
CA LYS A 151 -2.05 18.68 -0.36
C LYS A 151 -1.89 18.43 1.14
N SER A 152 -2.21 19.40 1.99
CA SER A 152 -2.12 19.29 3.44
C SER A 152 -3.03 18.17 3.97
N VAL A 153 -4.29 18.13 3.52
CA VAL A 153 -5.27 17.09 3.87
C VAL A 153 -4.79 15.71 3.43
N MET A 154 -4.38 15.53 2.17
CA MET A 154 -4.00 14.22 1.66
C MET A 154 -2.73 13.67 2.33
N ARG A 155 -1.74 14.52 2.61
CA ARG A 155 -0.50 14.13 3.30
C ARG A 155 -0.73 13.69 4.74
N LYS A 156 -1.74 14.24 5.40
CA LYS A 156 -2.10 13.89 6.79
C LYS A 156 -3.10 12.74 6.86
N TRP A 157 -3.94 12.59 5.85
CA TRP A 157 -4.90 11.49 5.79
C TRP A 157 -4.26 10.19 5.32
N LEU A 158 -3.48 10.26 4.23
CA LEU A 158 -2.86 9.10 3.58
C LEU A 158 -1.37 9.39 3.33
N PRO A 159 -0.52 9.47 4.37
CA PRO A 159 0.89 9.76 4.22
C PRO A 159 1.60 8.69 3.38
N ALA A 160 2.33 9.10 2.33
CA ALA A 160 3.04 8.14 1.49
C ALA A 160 4.13 7.37 2.26
N ALA A 161 4.78 8.02 3.22
CA ALA A 161 5.82 7.41 4.05
C ALA A 161 5.25 6.24 4.86
N ASP A 162 4.08 6.41 5.46
CA ASP A 162 3.43 5.37 6.27
C ASP A 162 3.02 4.16 5.42
N ALA A 163 2.46 4.41 4.22
CA ALA A 163 2.10 3.34 3.31
C ALA A 163 3.33 2.53 2.87
N LEU A 164 4.44 3.20 2.58
CA LEU A 164 5.68 2.55 2.18
C LEU A 164 6.34 1.80 3.34
N LEU A 165 6.41 2.41 4.53
CA LEU A 165 6.98 1.80 5.72
C LEU A 165 6.19 0.55 6.14
N GLU A 166 4.86 0.61 6.07
CA GLU A 166 4.00 -0.53 6.35
C GLU A 166 4.30 -1.70 5.41
N MET A 167 4.42 -1.46 4.09
CA MET A 167 4.77 -2.51 3.14
C MET A 167 6.15 -3.11 3.44
N ILE A 168 7.14 -2.28 3.77
CA ILE A 168 8.49 -2.72 4.14
C ILE A 168 8.42 -3.65 5.35
N VAL A 169 7.76 -3.22 6.42
CA VAL A 169 7.69 -3.97 7.68
C VAL A 169 6.91 -5.27 7.53
N LEU A 170 5.81 -5.26 6.78
CA LEU A 170 4.93 -6.42 6.66
C LEU A 170 5.38 -7.45 5.62
N HIS A 171 6.07 -7.01 4.56
CA HIS A 171 6.32 -7.87 3.41
C HIS A 171 7.79 -8.13 3.10
N LEU A 172 8.73 -7.34 3.64
CA LEU A 172 10.16 -7.66 3.49
C LEU A 172 10.63 -8.58 4.62
N PRO A 173 11.42 -9.63 4.30
CA PRO A 173 11.98 -10.49 5.33
C PRO A 173 13.04 -9.75 6.14
N SER A 174 13.07 -9.99 7.45
CA SER A 174 14.19 -9.58 8.31
C SER A 174 15.51 -10.18 7.80
N PRO A 175 16.67 -9.55 8.08
CA PRO A 175 17.99 -10.10 7.71
C PRO A 175 18.19 -11.56 8.14
N VAL A 176 17.75 -11.94 9.35
CA VAL A 176 17.84 -13.32 9.87
C VAL A 176 17.12 -14.34 8.98
N LYS A 177 16.01 -13.94 8.35
CA LYS A 177 15.30 -14.78 7.37
C LYS A 177 15.95 -14.68 5.99
N ALA A 178 16.31 -13.48 5.58
CA ALA A 178 16.81 -13.20 4.23
C ALA A 178 18.19 -13.82 3.96
N GLN A 179 19.10 -13.78 4.93
CA GLN A 179 20.46 -14.27 4.72
C GLN A 179 20.54 -15.76 4.46
N LYS A 180 19.56 -16.55 4.94
CA LYS A 180 19.50 -17.99 4.74
C LYS A 180 19.52 -18.41 3.27
N TYR A 181 18.83 -17.65 2.40
CA TYR A 181 18.78 -17.91 0.97
C TYR A 181 19.69 -16.98 0.16
N ARG A 182 20.14 -15.86 0.74
CA ARG A 182 21.07 -14.94 0.05
C ARG A 182 22.51 -15.38 0.10
N VAL A 183 22.93 -16.08 1.17
CA VAL A 183 24.32 -16.55 1.31
C VAL A 183 24.76 -17.37 0.10
N ASP A 184 23.89 -18.25 -0.41
CA ASP A 184 24.20 -19.12 -1.55
C ASP A 184 24.36 -18.35 -2.87
N THR A 185 23.87 -17.11 -2.95
CA THR A 185 24.00 -16.23 -4.13
C THR A 185 25.13 -15.21 -3.98
N LEU A 186 25.38 -14.72 -2.76
CA LEU A 186 26.30 -13.60 -2.50
C LEU A 186 27.69 -14.03 -2.03
N TYR A 187 27.84 -15.25 -1.50
CA TYR A 187 29.10 -15.77 -0.98
C TYR A 187 29.72 -16.77 -1.96
N GLU A 188 30.99 -16.57 -2.31
CA GLU A 188 31.71 -17.41 -3.29
C GLU A 188 32.60 -18.49 -2.63
N GLY A 189 32.73 -18.47 -1.30
CA GLY A 189 33.51 -19.47 -0.56
C GLY A 189 32.75 -20.78 -0.32
N PRO A 190 33.39 -21.76 0.34
CA PRO A 190 32.74 -23.01 0.72
C PRO A 190 31.46 -22.78 1.54
N ALA A 191 30.35 -23.40 1.13
CA ALA A 191 29.04 -23.18 1.74
C ALA A 191 28.94 -23.67 3.20
N ASP A 192 29.89 -24.49 3.63
CA ASP A 192 30.00 -25.12 4.96
C ASP A 192 31.09 -24.50 5.85
N ASP A 193 31.79 -23.46 5.38
CA ASP A 193 32.78 -22.77 6.22
C ASP A 193 32.15 -21.88 7.31
N GLU A 194 32.99 -21.37 8.20
CA GLU A 194 32.57 -20.53 9.33
C GLU A 194 31.88 -19.24 8.86
N CYS A 195 32.36 -18.62 7.78
CA CYS A 195 31.81 -17.39 7.23
C CYS A 195 30.43 -17.61 6.61
N ALA A 196 30.27 -18.64 5.78
CA ALA A 196 29.00 -19.01 5.17
C ALA A 196 27.95 -19.33 6.24
N ASN A 197 28.33 -20.10 7.27
CA ASN A 197 27.43 -20.44 8.37
C ASN A 197 27.02 -19.21 9.19
N ALA A 198 27.97 -18.31 9.51
CA ALA A 198 27.69 -17.07 10.22
C ALA A 198 26.79 -16.11 9.41
N ILE A 199 27.05 -15.94 8.11
CA ILE A 199 26.18 -15.16 7.20
C ILE A 199 24.78 -15.76 7.19
N ARG A 200 24.66 -17.09 6.98
CA ARG A 200 23.38 -17.81 6.92
C ARG A 200 22.56 -17.65 8.20
N ALA A 201 23.23 -17.67 9.35
CA ALA A 201 22.60 -17.46 10.66
C ALA A 201 22.33 -15.98 10.99
N CYS A 202 22.92 -15.04 10.24
CA CYS A 202 22.96 -13.61 10.56
C CYS A 202 23.54 -13.38 11.97
N ASP A 203 24.64 -14.07 12.29
CA ASP A 203 25.25 -14.10 13.62
C ASP A 203 26.08 -12.83 13.90
N PRO A 204 25.72 -12.03 14.93
CA PRO A 204 26.51 -10.85 15.30
C PRO A 204 27.87 -11.17 15.93
N GLU A 205 28.07 -12.39 16.43
CA GLU A 205 29.32 -12.82 17.08
C GLU A 205 30.23 -13.65 16.15
N GLY A 206 29.82 -13.85 14.89
CA GLY A 206 30.61 -14.57 13.88
C GLY A 206 31.72 -13.72 13.24
N PRO A 207 32.42 -14.28 12.23
CA PRO A 207 33.45 -13.53 11.48
C PRO A 207 32.91 -12.25 10.86
N LEU A 208 33.69 -11.16 10.93
CA LEU A 208 33.33 -9.88 10.34
C LEU A 208 33.31 -9.98 8.81
N MET A 209 32.12 -9.91 8.22
CA MET A 209 31.89 -9.97 6.77
C MET A 209 31.16 -8.72 6.28
N LEU A 210 31.66 -8.10 5.20
CA LEU A 210 31.08 -6.91 4.57
C LEU A 210 31.03 -7.09 3.05
N TYR A 211 29.93 -6.64 2.43
CA TYR A 211 29.77 -6.61 0.97
C TYR A 211 29.64 -5.16 0.48
N ILE A 212 30.71 -4.61 -0.08
CA ILE A 212 30.73 -3.24 -0.60
C ILE A 212 30.23 -3.25 -2.04
N SER A 213 28.99 -2.80 -2.26
CA SER A 213 28.37 -2.76 -3.60
C SER A 213 28.47 -1.40 -4.29
N LYS A 214 28.75 -0.33 -3.54
CA LYS A 214 28.78 1.04 -4.08
C LYS A 214 29.79 1.91 -3.34
N MET A 215 30.67 2.55 -4.11
CA MET A 215 31.55 3.62 -3.64
C MET A 215 30.90 4.96 -3.96
N VAL A 216 30.78 5.85 -2.98
CA VAL A 216 30.24 7.20 -3.18
C VAL A 216 31.40 8.18 -3.16
N PRO A 217 31.68 8.91 -4.27
CA PRO A 217 32.74 9.90 -4.27
C PRO A 217 32.39 11.06 -3.35
N THR A 218 33.35 11.49 -2.55
CA THR A 218 33.28 12.72 -1.76
C THR A 218 34.00 13.82 -2.51
N SER A 219 33.46 15.04 -2.48
CA SER A 219 34.14 16.23 -2.98
C SER A 219 35.25 16.58 -1.98
N GLU A 220 36.49 16.20 -2.29
CA GLU A 220 37.67 16.94 -1.82
C GLU A 220 38.07 17.97 -2.88
#